data_AF-A0A3C0DX61-F1
#
_entry.id   AF-A0A3C0DX61-F1
#
_cell.length_a   1.000
_cell.length_b   1.000
_cell.length_c   1.000
_cell.angle_alpha   90.00
_cell.angle_beta   90.00
_cell.angle_gamma   90.00
#
_symmetry.space_group_name_H-M   'P 1'
#
loop_
_entity.id
_entity.type
_entity.pdbx_description
1 polymer ?
#
loop_
_entity_poly.entity_id
_entity_poly.type
_entity_poly.pdbx_seq_one_letter_code
_entity_poly.pdbx_strand_id
1 'polypeptide(L)' 'MEYLSIFVKGIFIENMIFAYFLGMCSYLAVSKTVKTANGLGLAVIFVLGITVPINY' A
#
# COMPACT_ATOMS: atom_id res chain seq x y z
N MET A 1 -9.28 -14.25 18.53
CA MET A 1 -9.65 -12.86 18.17
C MET A 1 -8.52 -11.87 18.45
N GLU A 2 -7.68 -12.09 19.47
CA GLU A 2 -6.54 -11.22 19.78
C GLU A 2 -5.41 -11.25 18.72
N TYR A 3 -5.10 -12.44 18.18
CA TYR A 3 -4.06 -12.60 17.15
C TYR A 3 -4.40 -11.93 15.81
N LEU A 4 -5.67 -11.95 15.40
CA LEU A 4 -6.10 -11.27 14.16
C LEU A 4 -5.99 -9.75 14.29
N SER A 5 -6.34 -9.19 15.45
CA SER A 5 -6.15 -7.76 15.69
C SER A 5 -4.68 -7.34 15.73
N ILE A 6 -3.79 -8.19 16.26
CA ILE A 6 -2.34 -7.92 16.28
C ILE A 6 -1.74 -8.08 14.88
N PHE A 7 -2.19 -9.04 14.09
CA PHE A 7 -1.72 -9.25 12.71
C PHE A 7 -2.11 -8.10 11.78
N VAL A 8 -3.35 -7.62 11.89
CA VAL A 8 -3.82 -6.45 11.11
C VAL A 8 -3.15 -5.16 11.59
N LYS A 9 -2.96 -4.97 12.90
CA LYS A 9 -2.15 -3.86 13.42
C LYS A 9 -0.70 -3.90 12.95
N GLY A 10 -0.07 -5.08 12.99
CA GLY A 10 1.32 -5.25 12.60
C GLY A 10 1.56 -4.94 11.13
N ILE A 11 0.66 -5.37 10.24
CA ILE A 11 0.79 -5.17 8.79
C ILE A 11 0.43 -3.75 8.34
N PHE A 12 -0.60 -3.12 8.92
CA PHE A 12 -1.13 -1.85 8.43
C PHE A 12 -0.77 -0.63 9.29
N ILE A 13 -0.56 -0.80 10.60
CA ILE A 13 -0.29 0.31 11.53
C ILE A 13 1.21 0.40 11.87
N GLU A 14 1.88 -0.73 12.10
CA GLU A 14 3.29 -0.73 12.53
C GLU A 14 4.28 -0.90 11.37
N ASN A 15 3.80 -1.32 10.19
CA ASN A 15 4.66 -1.51 9.04
C ASN A 15 4.84 -0.19 8.26
N MET A 16 5.91 0.54 8.60
CA MET A 16 6.36 1.73 7.88
C MET A 16 6.47 1.50 6.35
N ILE A 17 6.71 0.26 5.90
CA ILE A 17 6.86 -0.06 4.47
C ILE A 17 5.69 0.45 3.62
N PHE A 18 4.44 0.43 4.09
CA PHE A 18 3.29 0.80 3.25
C PHE A 18 3.18 2.31 3.01
N ALA A 19 3.61 3.11 4.00
CA ALA A 19 3.70 4.57 3.87
C ALA A 19 4.94 5.01 3.06
N TYR A 20 6.05 4.26 3.15
CA TYR A 20 7.33 4.62 2.53
C TYR A 20 7.55 4.03 1.13
N PHE A 21 7.06 2.81 0.81
CA PHE A 21 7.18 2.24 -0.54
C PHE A 21 6.13 2.76 -1.54
N LEU A 22 4.98 3.25 -1.07
CA LEU A 22 3.87 3.63 -1.97
C LEU A 22 3.85 5.10 -2.41
N GLY A 23 4.85 5.88 -1.99
CA GLY A 23 5.14 7.13 -2.66
C GLY A 23 4.55 8.34 -1.99
N MET A 24 5.42 9.05 -1.27
CA MET A 24 5.17 10.45 -0.92
C MET A 24 4.91 11.29 -2.19
N CYS A 25 5.58 10.98 -3.30
CA CYS A 25 5.38 11.65 -4.59
C CYS A 25 3.97 11.40 -5.17
N SER A 26 3.58 10.12 -5.23
CA SER A 26 2.29 9.67 -5.77
C SER A 26 1.12 10.11 -4.89
N TYR A 27 1.31 10.05 -3.57
CA TYR A 27 0.33 10.48 -2.58
C TYR A 27 0.09 11.98 -2.66
N LEU A 28 1.14 12.82 -2.67
CA LEU A 28 1.01 14.28 -2.81
C LEU A 28 0.34 14.68 -4.13
N ALA A 29 0.62 13.97 -5.23
CA ALA A 29 0.02 14.23 -6.53
C ALA A 29 -1.47 13.85 -6.60
N VAL A 30 -1.90 12.83 -5.87
CA VAL A 30 -3.23 12.21 -6.01
C VAL A 30 -4.17 12.56 -4.84
N SER A 31 -3.67 13.25 -3.82
CA SER A 31 -4.41 13.66 -2.61
C SER A 31 -5.70 14.46 -2.87
N LYS A 32 -5.83 15.11 -4.03
CA LYS A 32 -6.97 16.01 -4.32
C LYS A 32 -8.23 15.30 -4.83
N THR A 33 -8.12 14.08 -5.37
CA THR A 33 -9.28 13.40 -6.00
C THR A 33 -9.31 11.91 -5.69
N VAL A 34 -10.37 11.48 -4.98
CA VAL A 34 -10.59 10.07 -4.60
C VAL A 34 -10.72 9.12 -5.80
N LYS A 35 -11.25 9.60 -6.93
CA LYS A 35 -11.36 8.80 -8.16
C LYS A 35 -9.99 8.42 -8.73
N THR A 36 -9.01 9.33 -8.64
CA THR A 36 -7.64 9.11 -9.11
C THR A 36 -6.86 8.26 -8.11
N ALA A 37 -7.11 8.44 -6.81
CA ALA A 37 -6.50 7.64 -5.73
C ALA A 37 -6.82 6.14 -5.86
N ASN A 38 -8.07 5.80 -6.13
CA ASN A 38 -8.47 4.40 -6.30
C ASN A 38 -7.83 3.74 -7.54
N GLY A 39 -7.73 4.48 -8.66
CA GLY A 39 -7.10 3.95 -9.87
C GLY A 39 -5.61 3.70 -9.69
N LEU A 40 -4.91 4.63 -9.03
CA LEU A 40 -3.47 4.52 -8.81
C LEU A 40 -3.15 3.45 -7.75
N GLY A 41 -3.97 3.33 -6.71
CA GLY A 41 -3.84 2.25 -5.71
C GLY A 41 -3.98 0.85 -6.31
N LEU A 42 -4.96 0.64 -7.19
CA LEU A 42 -5.14 -0.64 -7.91
C LEU A 42 -3.93 -0.97 -8.80
N ALA A 43 -3.42 0.02 -9.54
CA ALA A 43 -2.26 -0.18 -10.40
C ALA A 43 -1.02 -0.62 -9.59
N VAL A 44 -0.76 -0.03 -8.43
CA VAL A 44 0.41 -0.38 -7.64
C VAL A 44 0.26 -1.74 -6.94
N ILE A 45 -0.93 -2.09 -6.44
CA ILE A 45 -1.18 -3.44 -5.88
C ILE A 45 -0.91 -4.52 -6.93
N PHE A 46 -1.31 -4.28 -8.18
CA PHE A 46 -1.05 -5.20 -9.29
C PHE A 46 0.45 -5.33 -9.60
N VAL A 47 1.15 -4.19 -9.75
CA VAL A 47 2.59 -4.19 -10.03
C VAL A 47 3.36 -4.88 -8.90
N LEU A 48 3.07 -4.53 -7.65
CA LEU A 48 3.75 -5.08 -6.48
C LEU A 48 3.45 -6.59 -6.31
N GLY A 49 2.21 -7.01 -6.58
CA GLY A 49 1.83 -8.43 -6.56
C GLY A 49 2.56 -9.27 -7.60
N ILE A 50 3.02 -8.67 -8.69
CA ILE A 50 3.78 -9.35 -9.75
C ILE A 50 5.29 -9.23 -9.50
N THR A 51 5.79 -8.07 -9.06
CA THR A 51 7.24 -7.86 -8.86
C THR A 51 7.77 -8.61 -7.64
N VAL A 52 7.03 -8.71 -6.54
CA VAL A 52 7.47 -9.44 -5.33
C VAL A 52 7.79 -10.92 -5.61
N PRO A 53 6.93 -11.71 -6.29
CA PRO A 53 7.26 -13.10 -6.62
C PRO A 53 8.24 -13.26 -7.77
N ILE A 54 8.35 -12.27 -8.67
CA ILE A 54 9.32 -12.32 -9.79
C ILE A 54 10.74 -11.94 -9.34
N ASN A 55 10.89 -11.13 -8.30
CA ASN A 55 12.18 -10.67 -7.76
C ASN A 55 12.72 -11.57 -6.62
N TYR A 56 12.09 -12.72 -6.36
CA TYR A 56 12.63 -13.76 -5.50
C TYR A 56 13.38 -14.80 -6.34
#